data_AF-N9K2J8-F1
#
_entry.id   AF-N9K2J8-F1
#
_cell.length_a   1.000
_cell.length_b   1.000
_cell.length_c   1.000
_cell.angle_alpha   90.00
_cell.angle_beta   90.00
_cell.angle_gamma   90.00
#
_symmetry.space_group_name_H-M   'P 1'
#
loop_
_entity.id
_entity.type
_entity.pdbx_description
1 polymer ?
#
loop_
_entity_poly.entity_id
_entity_poly.type
_entity_poly.pdbx_seq_one_letter_code
_entity_poly.pdbx_strand_id
1 'polypeptide(L)'
;MFIIISITYKRHGIEMVFKEIAEIERRKIVDKQWDLIRNDKGLSLEFAINDFINENTQFKSIFDIQIQACQKFLGHSNFAELNHKDIDKFVKENTEFESLKEIEIQTRNYLSKQN
;
A
#
# COMPACT_ATOMS: atom_id res chain seq x y z
N MET A 1 61.34 -3.33 -7.23
CA MET A 1 60.07 -2.76 -7.73
C MET A 1 58.94 -3.82 -7.69
N PHE A 2 58.70 -4.45 -6.53
CA PHE A 2 57.62 -5.44 -6.36
C PHE A 2 56.71 -5.15 -5.15
N ILE A 3 57.17 -4.31 -4.21
CA ILE A 3 56.45 -4.00 -2.97
C ILE A 3 55.26 -3.05 -3.22
N ILE A 4 55.37 -2.15 -4.20
CA ILE A 4 54.32 -1.16 -4.50
C ILE A 4 53.08 -1.84 -5.10
N ILE A 5 53.26 -2.81 -6.01
CA ILE A 5 52.15 -3.53 -6.66
C ILE A 5 51.34 -4.34 -5.65
N SER A 6 52.00 -4.99 -4.68
CA SER A 6 51.33 -5.77 -3.63
C SER A 6 50.50 -4.92 -2.66
N ILE A 7 50.89 -3.66 -2.40
CA ILE A 7 50.13 -2.74 -1.54
C ILE A 7 48.88 -2.25 -2.28
N THR A 8 48.99 -1.93 -3.57
CA THR A 8 47.86 -1.45 -4.38
C THR A 8 46.79 -2.53 -4.54
N TYR A 9 47.19 -3.79 -4.79
CA TYR A 9 46.25 -4.92 -4.87
C TYR A 9 45.52 -5.17 -3.54
N LYS A 10 46.24 -5.07 -2.41
CA LYS A 10 45.66 -5.25 -1.07
C LYS A 10 44.67 -4.13 -0.73
N ARG A 11 44.97 -2.88 -1.13
CA ARG A 11 44.09 -1.72 -0.91
C ARG A 11 42.83 -1.77 -1.77
N HIS A 12 42.96 -2.23 -3.02
CA HIS A 12 41.81 -2.38 -3.94
C HIS A 12 40.90 -3.57 -3.54
N GLY A 13 41.48 -4.67 -3.06
CA GLY A 13 40.71 -5.78 -2.48
C GLY A 13 39.93 -5.37 -1.23
N ILE A 14 40.52 -4.54 -0.37
CA ILE A 14 39.85 -4.00 0.82
C ILE A 14 38.69 -3.06 0.43
N GLU A 15 38.87 -2.18 -0.56
CA GLU A 15 37.78 -1.33 -1.06
C GLU A 15 36.63 -2.10 -1.70
N MET A 16 36.91 -3.18 -2.45
CA MET A 16 35.87 -4.05 -3.00
C MET A 16 35.08 -4.75 -1.89
N VAL A 17 35.76 -5.30 -0.88
CA VAL A 17 35.11 -5.96 0.26
C VAL A 17 34.23 -4.98 1.04
N PHE A 18 34.68 -3.74 1.28
CA PHE A 18 33.85 -2.73 1.93
C PHE A 18 32.61 -2.33 1.12
N LYS A 19 32.73 -2.26 -0.22
CA LYS A 19 31.57 -2.01 -1.10
C LYS A 19 30.58 -3.15 -1.04
N GLU A 20 31.04 -4.40 -1.07
CA GLU A 20 30.18 -5.58 -0.94
C GLU A 20 29.47 -5.63 0.42
N ILE A 21 30.18 -5.33 1.52
CA ILE A 21 29.58 -5.26 2.85
C ILE A 21 28.50 -4.17 2.92
N ALA A 22 28.77 -2.97 2.39
CA ALA A 22 27.80 -1.88 2.36
C ALA A 22 26.57 -2.22 1.50
N GLU A 23 26.76 -2.92 0.37
CA GLU A 23 25.68 -3.39 -0.50
C GLU A 23 24.80 -4.42 0.23
N ILE A 24 25.41 -5.36 0.96
CA ILE A 24 24.72 -6.36 1.77
C ILE A 24 23.92 -5.69 2.90
N GLU A 25 24.49 -4.68 3.57
CA GLU A 25 23.78 -3.93 4.62
C GLU A 25 22.59 -3.15 4.06
N ARG A 26 22.73 -2.50 2.90
CA ARG A 26 21.60 -1.84 2.23
C ARG A 26 20.48 -2.82 1.89
N ARG A 27 20.83 -4.01 1.35
CA ARG A 27 19.83 -5.05 1.05
C ARG A 27 19.08 -5.49 2.32
N LYS A 28 19.80 -5.71 3.42
CA LYS A 28 19.16 -6.04 4.71
C LYS A 28 18.22 -4.95 5.22
N ILE A 29 18.52 -3.67 5.00
CA ILE A 29 17.64 -2.55 5.37
C ILE A 29 16.37 -2.56 4.52
N VAL A 30 16.53 -2.73 3.20
CA VAL A 30 15.41 -2.80 2.26
C VAL A 30 14.52 -4.02 2.57
N ASP A 31 15.09 -5.18 2.83
CA ASP A 31 14.34 -6.39 3.21
C ASP A 31 13.55 -6.16 4.50
N LYS A 32 14.15 -5.53 5.51
CA LYS A 32 13.44 -5.16 6.74
C LYS A 32 12.27 -4.20 6.49
N GLN A 33 12.45 -3.21 5.62
CA GLN A 33 11.37 -2.29 5.24
C GLN A 33 10.25 -3.02 4.50
N TRP A 34 10.59 -3.92 3.59
CA TRP A 34 9.61 -4.76 2.90
C TRP A 34 8.87 -5.70 3.85
N ASP A 35 9.56 -6.29 4.82
CA ASP A 35 8.92 -7.15 5.82
C ASP A 35 7.99 -6.36 6.75
N LEU A 36 8.31 -5.11 7.07
CA LEU A 36 7.39 -4.22 7.81
C LEU A 36 6.12 -3.96 7.01
N ILE A 37 6.24 -3.68 5.71
CA ILE A 37 5.11 -3.46 4.80
C ILE A 37 4.29 -4.75 4.63
N ARG A 38 4.93 -5.90 4.40
CA ARG A 38 4.26 -7.20 4.20
C ARG A 38 3.50 -7.67 5.45
N ASN A 39 4.02 -7.36 6.63
CA ASN A 39 3.39 -7.73 7.89
C ASN A 39 2.39 -6.69 8.40
N ASP A 40 2.22 -5.56 7.70
CA ASP A 40 1.21 -4.58 8.02
C ASP A 40 -0.17 -5.09 7.62
N LYS A 41 -0.91 -5.59 8.63
CA LYS A 41 -2.28 -6.09 8.47
C LYS A 41 -3.28 -5.01 8.06
N GLY A 42 -2.98 -3.73 8.32
CA GLY A 42 -3.83 -2.62 7.91
C GLY A 42 -3.73 -2.40 6.40
N LEU A 43 -2.50 -2.37 5.89
CA LEU A 43 -2.23 -2.18 4.47
C LEU A 43 -2.79 -3.33 3.62
N SER A 44 -2.64 -4.58 4.10
CA SER A 44 -3.18 -5.75 3.38
C SER A 44 -4.72 -5.75 3.33
N LEU A 45 -5.38 -5.30 4.40
CA LEU A 45 -6.83 -5.16 4.41
C LEU A 45 -7.28 -4.04 3.45
N GLU A 46 -6.57 -2.92 3.40
CA GLU A 46 -6.90 -1.82 2.48
C GLU A 46 -6.79 -2.23 1.01
N PHE A 47 -5.74 -2.97 0.63
CA PHE A 47 -5.64 -3.54 -0.71
C PHE A 47 -6.80 -4.49 -1.01
N ALA A 48 -7.11 -5.39 -0.08
CA ALA A 48 -8.20 -6.35 -0.29
C ALA A 48 -9.58 -5.66 -0.41
N ILE A 49 -9.83 -4.57 0.33
CA ILE A 49 -11.06 -3.79 0.17
C ILE A 49 -11.09 -3.12 -1.20
N ASN A 50 -9.98 -2.56 -1.66
CA ASN A 50 -9.93 -1.93 -2.99
C ASN A 50 -10.16 -2.96 -4.12
N ASP A 51 -9.54 -4.14 -4.02
CA ASP A 51 -9.77 -5.24 -4.96
C ASP A 51 -11.24 -5.68 -4.94
N PHE A 52 -11.82 -5.86 -3.75
CA PHE A 52 -13.23 -6.20 -3.60
C PHE A 52 -14.16 -5.14 -4.20
N ILE A 53 -13.90 -3.85 -3.98
CA ILE A 53 -14.68 -2.75 -4.57
C ILE A 53 -14.57 -2.77 -6.10
N ASN A 54 -13.37 -2.95 -6.64
CA ASN A 54 -13.12 -2.99 -8.07
C ASN A 54 -13.79 -4.19 -8.76
N GLU A 55 -13.88 -5.33 -8.07
CA GLU A 55 -14.56 -6.54 -8.58
C GLU A 55 -16.09 -6.47 -8.47
N ASN A 56 -16.62 -5.80 -7.44
CA ASN A 56 -18.04 -5.86 -7.10
C ASN A 56 -18.81 -4.55 -7.36
N THR A 57 -18.14 -3.49 -7.77
CA THR A 57 -18.76 -2.19 -8.06
C THR A 57 -18.18 -1.55 -9.31
N GLN A 58 -18.74 -0.42 -9.72
CA GLN A 58 -18.20 0.42 -10.81
C GLN A 58 -17.00 1.29 -10.38
N PHE A 59 -16.66 1.31 -9.09
CA PHE A 59 -15.59 2.14 -8.53
C PHE A 59 -14.28 1.37 -8.47
N LYS A 60 -13.15 2.08 -8.53
CA LYS A 60 -11.83 1.43 -8.48
C LYS A 60 -11.30 1.19 -7.07
N SER A 61 -11.74 1.98 -6.10
CA SER A 61 -11.21 1.95 -4.73
C SER A 61 -12.12 2.73 -3.77
N ILE A 62 -11.86 2.61 -2.46
CA ILE A 62 -12.51 3.45 -1.44
C ILE A 62 -12.29 4.94 -1.73
N PHE A 63 -11.07 5.28 -2.16
CA PHE A 63 -10.70 6.67 -2.45
C PHE A 63 -11.48 7.24 -3.63
N ASP A 64 -11.76 6.42 -4.66
CA ASP A 64 -12.60 6.81 -5.80
C ASP A 64 -14.04 7.09 -5.35
N ILE A 65 -14.61 6.23 -4.50
CA ILE A 65 -15.92 6.46 -3.87
C ILE A 65 -15.94 7.80 -3.11
N GLN A 66 -14.91 8.07 -2.31
CA GLN A 66 -14.82 9.31 -1.54
C GLN A 66 -14.71 10.55 -2.43
N ILE A 67 -13.87 10.52 -3.47
CA ILE A 67 -13.73 11.64 -4.41
C ILE A 67 -15.07 11.91 -5.11
N GLN A 68 -15.73 10.87 -5.61
CA GLN A 68 -16.99 11.04 -6.33
C GLN A 68 -18.12 11.50 -5.39
N ALA A 69 -18.11 11.04 -4.14
CA ALA A 69 -19.01 11.56 -3.11
C ALA A 69 -18.76 13.04 -2.82
N CYS A 70 -17.50 13.47 -2.72
CA CYS A 70 -17.15 14.88 -2.53
C CYS A 70 -17.61 15.72 -3.71
N GLN A 71 -17.38 15.27 -4.94
CA GLN A 71 -17.82 15.96 -6.14
C GLN A 71 -19.34 16.09 -6.19
N LYS A 72 -20.08 15.06 -5.77
CA LYS A 72 -21.55 15.06 -5.76
C LYS A 72 -22.13 16.01 -4.70
N PHE A 73 -21.64 15.96 -3.47
CA PHE A 73 -22.25 16.69 -2.35
C PHE A 73 -21.64 18.06 -2.09
N LEU A 74 -20.36 18.23 -2.35
CA LEU A 74 -19.60 19.46 -2.06
C LEU A 74 -19.17 20.21 -3.32
N GLY A 75 -19.19 19.56 -4.50
CA GLY A 75 -18.77 20.16 -5.77
C GLY A 75 -17.24 20.28 -5.92
N HIS A 76 -16.47 19.68 -5.03
CA HIS A 76 -15.00 19.67 -5.04
C HIS A 76 -14.44 18.35 -4.49
N SER A 77 -13.13 18.13 -4.58
CA SER A 77 -12.50 16.87 -4.18
C SER A 77 -11.89 16.85 -2.76
N ASN A 78 -12.15 17.88 -1.93
CA ASN A 78 -11.66 17.90 -0.55
C ASN A 78 -12.47 16.95 0.35
N PHE A 79 -11.93 15.75 0.59
CA PHE A 79 -12.57 14.71 1.41
C PHE A 79 -12.61 15.01 2.90
N ALA A 80 -11.76 15.92 3.40
CA ALA A 80 -11.77 16.29 4.81
C ALA A 80 -13.07 17.00 5.24
N GLU A 81 -13.79 17.58 4.28
CA GLU A 81 -15.06 18.28 4.50
C GLU A 81 -16.28 17.36 4.34
N LEU A 82 -16.06 16.11 3.89
CA LEU A 82 -17.15 15.17 3.62
C LEU A 82 -17.53 14.40 4.89
N ASN A 83 -18.80 14.49 5.27
CA ASN A 83 -19.31 13.76 6.42
C ASN A 83 -19.50 12.27 6.09
N HIS A 84 -19.25 11.41 7.08
CA HIS A 84 -19.44 9.96 6.93
C HIS A 84 -20.87 9.59 6.48
N LYS A 85 -21.88 10.34 6.92
CA LYS A 85 -23.27 10.12 6.50
C LYS A 85 -23.49 10.36 5.00
N ASP A 86 -22.80 11.34 4.43
CA ASP A 86 -22.92 11.66 3.00
C ASP A 86 -22.18 10.61 2.17
N ILE A 87 -21.07 10.07 2.69
CA ILE A 87 -20.38 8.94 2.08
C ILE A 87 -21.28 7.69 2.07
N ASP A 88 -21.87 7.32 3.20
CA ASP A 88 -22.76 6.16 3.27
C ASP A 88 -23.99 6.34 2.37
N LYS A 89 -24.54 7.56 2.32
CA LYS A 89 -25.61 7.90 1.39
C LYS A 89 -25.15 7.75 -0.07
N PHE A 90 -23.94 8.18 -0.41
CA PHE A 90 -23.37 7.99 -1.75
C PHE A 90 -23.26 6.50 -2.10
N VAL A 91 -22.72 5.69 -1.18
CA VAL A 91 -22.54 4.25 -1.36
C VAL A 91 -23.88 3.59 -1.64
N LYS A 92 -24.91 3.90 -0.82
CA LYS A 92 -26.26 3.37 -0.99
C LYS A 92 -26.93 3.76 -2.30
N GLU A 93 -26.64 4.95 -2.82
CA GLU A 93 -27.23 5.44 -4.07
C GLU A 93 -26.54 4.88 -5.32
N ASN A 94 -25.30 4.38 -5.22
CA ASN A 94 -24.47 4.02 -6.38
C ASN A 94 -23.92 2.59 -6.34
N THR A 95 -24.20 1.82 -5.30
CA THR A 95 -23.79 0.43 -5.13
C THR A 95 -24.92 -0.39 -4.50
N GLU A 96 -24.74 -1.71 -4.42
CA GLU A 96 -25.68 -2.60 -3.72
C GLU A 96 -25.49 -2.57 -2.19
N PHE A 97 -24.48 -1.86 -1.68
CA PHE A 97 -24.15 -1.79 -0.27
C PHE A 97 -24.82 -0.59 0.42
N GLU A 98 -25.15 -0.72 1.70
CA GLU A 98 -25.80 0.32 2.50
C GLU A 98 -24.81 1.35 3.08
N SER A 99 -23.52 1.00 3.20
CA SER A 99 -22.49 1.87 3.81
C SER A 99 -21.07 1.41 3.47
N LEU A 100 -20.07 2.26 3.69
CA LEU A 100 -18.65 1.83 3.61
C LEU A 100 -18.33 0.72 4.62
N LYS A 101 -18.94 0.78 5.80
CA LYS A 101 -18.73 -0.24 6.84
C LYS A 101 -19.25 -1.61 6.41
N GLU A 102 -20.35 -1.64 5.66
CA GLU A 102 -20.84 -2.90 5.08
C GLU A 102 -19.85 -3.47 4.08
N ILE A 103 -19.27 -2.64 3.21
CA ILE A 103 -18.23 -3.07 2.26
C ILE A 103 -17.06 -3.72 3.01
N GLU A 104 -16.60 -3.14 4.12
CA GLU A 104 -15.55 -3.76 4.93
C GLU A 104 -15.95 -5.14 5.50
N ILE A 105 -17.19 -5.26 6.00
CA ILE A 105 -17.71 -6.53 6.53
C ILE A 105 -17.81 -7.57 5.41
N GLN A 106 -18.34 -7.21 4.26
CA GLN A 106 -18.49 -8.10 3.10
C GLN A 106 -17.13 -8.50 2.54
N THR A 107 -16.16 -7.59 2.50
CA THR A 107 -14.77 -7.90 2.13
C THR A 107 -14.18 -8.96 3.07
N ARG A 108 -14.33 -8.79 4.38
CA ARG A 108 -13.84 -9.78 5.36
C ARG A 108 -14.53 -11.13 5.20
N ASN A 109 -15.82 -11.14 4.91
CA ASN A 109 -16.58 -12.36 4.64
C ASN A 109 -16.16 -13.03 3.33
N TYR A 110 -15.78 -12.25 2.31
CA TYR A 110 -15.28 -12.75 1.04
C TYR A 110 -13.91 -13.41 1.21
N LEU A 111 -13.00 -12.74 1.91
CA LEU A 111 -11.66 -13.28 2.21
C LEU A 111 -11.72 -14.51 3.12
N SER A 112 -12.67 -14.59 4.05
CA SER A 112 -12.82 -15.75 4.93
C SER A 112 -13.44 -16.97 4.23
N LYS A 113 -14.20 -16.77 3.14
CA LYS A 113 -14.75 -17.86 2.32
C LYS A 113 -13.77 -18.39 1.27
N GLN A 114 -12.77 -17.60 0.89
CA GLN A 114 -11.73 -18.03 -0.06
C GLN A 114 -10.60 -18.85 0.60
N ASN A 115 -10.50 -18.85 1.94
CA ASN A 115 -9.59 -19.71 2.70
C ASN A 115 -10.30 -20.97 3.20
#